data_AF-A0A3N5UDM1-F1
#
_entry.id   AF-A0A3N5UDM1-F1
#
_cell.length_a   1.000
_cell.length_b   1.000
_cell.length_c   1.000
_cell.angle_alpha   90.00
_cell.angle_beta   90.00
_cell.angle_gamma   90.00
#
_symmetry.space_group_name_H-M   'P 1'
#
loop_
_entity.id
_entity.type
_entity.pdbx_description
1 polymer ?
#
loop_
_entity_poly.entity_id
_entity_poly.type
_entity_poly.pdbx_seq_one_letter_code
_entity_poly.pdbx_strand_id
1 'polypeptide(L)'
;MVGVVFHFYRLLDELNVLENIVLPAMVSRSVVGWLLTRRAATKRATELLEQLGLKERVRHKPYQLSGGERQRVAIGRALMNRPRLLLADEPTGNLDSVTGNGILKVFEDLNRAGQTIVMVTHDERIADRAQRVIVLEDGRIRA
;
A
#
# COMPACT_ATOMS: atom_id res chain seq x y z
N MET A 1 -2.06 -10.90 10.32
CA MET A 1 -1.75 -10.81 8.87
C MET A 1 -0.91 -9.56 8.63
N VAL A 2 0.05 -9.64 7.73
CA VAL A 2 0.97 -8.55 7.36
C VAL A 2 0.55 -8.02 5.99
N GLY A 3 0.61 -6.70 5.79
CA GLY A 3 0.48 -6.06 4.49
C GLY A 3 1.86 -5.66 3.98
N VAL A 4 2.10 -5.77 2.68
CA VAL A 4 3.40 -5.44 2.08
C VAL A 4 3.20 -4.45 0.93
N VAL A 5 3.96 -3.36 0.95
CA VAL A 5 4.08 -2.36 -0.11
C VAL A 5 5.48 -2.45 -0.70
N PHE A 6 5.57 -2.63 -2.01
CA PHE A 6 6.84 -2.81 -2.72
C PHE A 6 7.26 -1.52 -3.43
N HIS A 7 8.57 -1.32 -3.58
CA HIS A 7 9.17 -0.21 -4.34
C HIS A 7 8.66 -0.12 -5.78
N PHE A 8 8.53 -1.27 -6.46
CA PHE A 8 8.05 -1.36 -7.85
C PHE A 8 6.55 -1.70 -7.98
N TYR A 9 5.72 -1.36 -6.98
CA TYR A 9 4.25 -1.56 -6.92
C TYR A 9 3.77 -3.02 -6.92
N ARG A 10 4.39 -3.89 -7.75
CA ARG A 10 4.06 -5.29 -8.02
C ARG A 10 2.57 -5.49 -8.33
N LEU A 11 1.94 -4.55 -9.05
CA LEU A 11 0.56 -4.71 -9.51
C LEU A 11 0.50 -5.75 -10.63
N LEU A 12 -0.65 -6.41 -10.78
CA LEU A 12 -0.91 -7.31 -11.90
C LEU A 12 -1.56 -6.49 -13.02
N ASP A 13 -0.89 -6.43 -14.17
CA ASP A 13 -1.29 -5.59 -15.30
C ASP A 13 -2.56 -6.08 -15.98
N GLU A 14 -2.85 -7.38 -15.86
CA GLU A 14 -4.06 -8.02 -16.35
C GLU A 14 -5.29 -7.64 -15.52
N LEU A 15 -5.11 -7.15 -14.30
CA LEU A 15 -6.16 -6.78 -13.37
C LEU A 15 -6.38 -5.26 -13.35
N ASN A 16 -7.63 -4.82 -13.22
CA ASN A 16 -7.91 -3.41 -12.96
C ASN A 16 -7.55 -3.03 -11.50
N VAL A 17 -7.65 -1.74 -11.18
CA VAL A 17 -7.37 -1.19 -9.85
C VAL A 17 -8.17 -1.89 -8.75
N LEU A 18 -9.48 -2.05 -8.94
CA LEU A 18 -10.34 -2.69 -7.95
C LEU A 18 -9.93 -4.15 -7.71
N GLU A 19 -9.68 -4.89 -8.78
CA GLU A 19 -9.25 -6.29 -8.75
C GLU A 19 -7.90 -6.45 -8.05
N ASN A 20 -6.93 -5.58 -8.35
CA ASN A 20 -5.64 -5.56 -7.67
C ASN A 20 -5.80 -5.38 -6.14
N ILE A 21 -6.67 -4.48 -5.70
CA ILE A 21 -6.89 -4.22 -4.28
C ILE A 21 -7.61 -5.38 -3.59
N VAL A 22 -8.62 -5.96 -4.24
CA VAL A 22 -9.43 -7.06 -3.69
C VAL A 22 -8.65 -8.37 -3.62
N LEU A 23 -7.62 -8.55 -4.45
CA LEU A 23 -6.87 -9.79 -4.62
C LEU A 23 -6.50 -10.50 -3.29
N PRO A 24 -5.94 -9.83 -2.26
CA PRO A 24 -5.58 -10.49 -1.00
C PRO A 24 -6.79 -11.05 -0.23
N ALA A 25 -7.97 -10.43 -0.37
CA ALA A 25 -9.21 -10.94 0.23
C ALA A 25 -9.76 -12.15 -0.55
N MET A 26 -9.56 -12.18 -1.86
CA MET A 26 -9.97 -13.32 -2.70
C MET A 26 -9.11 -14.56 -2.43
N VAL A 27 -7.78 -14.42 -2.47
CA VAL A 27 -6.85 -15.57 -2.36
C VAL A 27 -6.81 -16.19 -0.97
N SER A 28 -7.28 -15.48 0.06
CA SER A 28 -7.35 -15.99 1.43
C SER A 28 -8.60 -16.85 1.71
N ARG A 29 -9.40 -17.17 0.69
CA ARG A 29 -10.70 -17.84 0.83
C ARG A 29 -10.86 -18.96 -0.19
N SER A 30 -11.71 -19.94 0.14
CA SER A 30 -12.23 -20.91 -0.83
C SER A 30 -13.13 -20.21 -1.85
N VAL A 31 -13.41 -20.88 -2.97
CA VAL A 31 -14.32 -20.36 -4.02
C VAL A 31 -15.68 -19.98 -3.44
N VAL A 32 -16.28 -20.85 -2.62
CA VAL A 32 -17.57 -20.59 -1.97
C VAL A 32 -17.46 -19.42 -0.99
N GLY A 33 -16.41 -19.38 -0.17
CA GLY A 33 -16.18 -18.27 0.78
C GLY A 33 -15.98 -16.92 0.09
N TRP A 34 -15.33 -16.91 -1.07
CA TRP A 34 -15.20 -15.71 -1.91
C TRP A 34 -16.55 -15.25 -2.44
N LEU A 35 -17.37 -16.14 -3.00
CA LEU A 35 -18.68 -15.78 -3.53
C LEU A 35 -19.58 -15.12 -2.47
N LEU A 36 -19.54 -15.62 -1.24
CA LEU A 36 -20.31 -15.07 -0.12
C LEU A 36 -19.81 -13.70 0.35
N THR A 37 -18.51 -13.44 0.27
CA THR A 37 -17.88 -12.22 0.83
C THR A 37 -17.54 -11.15 -0.21
N ARG A 38 -17.63 -11.48 -1.50
CA ARG A 38 -17.22 -10.62 -2.63
C ARG A 38 -17.80 -9.21 -2.54
N ARG A 39 -19.10 -9.07 -2.26
CA ARG A 39 -19.74 -7.74 -2.17
C ARG A 39 -19.14 -6.88 -1.07
N ALA A 40 -18.89 -7.46 0.11
CA ALA A 40 -18.27 -6.76 1.23
C ALA A 40 -16.80 -6.39 0.93
N ALA A 41 -16.06 -7.29 0.28
CA ALA A 41 -14.68 -7.03 -0.15
C ALA A 41 -14.62 -5.90 -1.19
N THR A 42 -15.51 -5.90 -2.19
CA THR A 42 -15.61 -4.82 -3.17
C THR A 42 -15.96 -3.50 -2.52
N LYS A 43 -16.94 -3.48 -1.61
CA LYS A 43 -17.31 -2.25 -0.86
C LYS A 43 -16.09 -1.67 -0.13
N ARG A 44 -15.38 -2.51 0.63
CA ARG A 44 -14.16 -2.10 1.35
C ARG A 44 -13.06 -1.60 0.42
N ALA A 45 -12.85 -2.25 -0.72
CA ALA A 45 -11.86 -1.82 -1.70
C ALA A 45 -12.21 -0.44 -2.28
N THR A 46 -13.50 -0.17 -2.53
CA THR A 46 -13.98 1.16 -2.94
C THR A 46 -13.74 2.20 -1.84
N GLU A 47 -14.03 1.89 -0.58
CA GLU A 47 -13.75 2.80 0.56
C GLU A 47 -12.25 3.14 0.66
N LEU A 48 -11.37 2.14 0.47
CA LEU A 48 -9.91 2.36 0.43
C LEU A 48 -9.52 3.25 -0.76
N LEU A 49 -10.10 3.03 -1.94
CA LEU A 49 -9.84 3.87 -3.10
C LEU A 49 -10.28 5.32 -2.89
N GLU A 50 -11.40 5.55 -2.21
CA GLU A 50 -11.84 6.91 -1.87
C GLU A 50 -10.86 7.59 -0.90
N GLN A 51 -10.44 6.89 0.17
CA GLN A 51 -9.44 7.41 1.12
C GLN A 51 -8.10 7.73 0.45
N LEU A 52 -7.75 6.99 -0.60
CA LEU A 52 -6.51 7.17 -1.36
C LEU A 52 -6.68 8.11 -2.56
N GLY A 53 -7.83 8.77 -2.73
CA GLY A 53 -8.05 9.72 -3.83
C GLY A 53 -8.07 9.08 -5.22
N LEU A 54 -8.51 7.82 -5.32
CA LEU A 54 -8.52 7.00 -6.54
C LEU A 54 -9.94 6.54 -6.94
N LYS A 55 -10.98 7.21 -6.46
CA LYS A 55 -12.39 6.86 -6.73
C LYS A 55 -12.71 6.71 -8.22
N GLU A 56 -12.21 7.62 -9.05
CA GLU A 56 -12.45 7.61 -10.50
C GLU A 56 -11.58 6.58 -11.25
N ARG A 57 -10.63 5.93 -10.55
CA ARG A 57 -9.67 4.99 -11.15
C ARG A 57 -10.06 3.53 -11.03
N VAL A 58 -11.19 3.20 -10.40
CA VAL A 58 -11.64 1.83 -10.07
C VAL A 58 -11.48 0.82 -11.21
N ARG A 59 -11.81 1.20 -12.45
CA ARG A 59 -11.76 0.31 -13.64
C ARG A 59 -10.49 0.44 -14.50
N HIS A 60 -9.60 1.38 -14.17
CA HIS A 60 -8.37 1.57 -14.93
C HIS A 60 -7.44 0.38 -14.71
N LYS A 61 -6.60 0.09 -15.70
CA LYS A 61 -5.47 -0.84 -15.62
C LYS A 61 -4.22 -0.11 -15.13
N PRO A 62 -3.23 -0.81 -14.52
CA PRO A 62 -2.03 -0.18 -13.98
C PRO A 62 -1.25 0.68 -14.98
N TYR A 63 -1.19 0.28 -16.26
CA TYR A 63 -0.52 1.06 -17.32
C TYR A 63 -1.21 2.39 -17.64
N GLN A 64 -2.45 2.61 -17.18
CA GLN A 64 -3.19 3.86 -17.35
C GLN A 64 -3.00 4.83 -16.16
N LEU A 65 -2.15 4.46 -15.19
CA LEU A 65 -1.93 5.21 -13.96
C LEU A 65 -0.54 5.84 -13.92
N SER A 66 -0.46 7.03 -13.35
CA SER A 66 0.81 7.63 -12.92
C SER A 66 1.52 6.77 -11.88
N GLY A 67 2.82 7.01 -11.65
CA GLY A 67 3.59 6.29 -10.62
C GLY A 67 2.99 6.43 -9.23
N GLY A 68 2.60 7.65 -8.84
CA GLY A 68 1.95 7.92 -7.56
C GLY A 68 0.59 7.23 -7.42
N GLU A 69 -0.23 7.21 -8.47
CA GLU A 69 -1.49 6.46 -8.46
C GLU A 69 -1.23 4.95 -8.31
N ARG A 70 -0.25 4.37 -9.02
CA ARG A 70 0.14 2.95 -8.85
C ARG A 70 0.59 2.64 -7.43
N GLN A 71 1.37 3.53 -6.82
CA GLN A 71 1.80 3.38 -5.43
C GLN A 71 0.61 3.39 -4.46
N ARG A 72 -0.35 4.31 -4.66
CA ARG A 72 -1.58 4.35 -3.86
C ARG A 72 -2.41 3.07 -4.03
N VAL A 73 -2.51 2.51 -5.24
CA VAL A 73 -3.15 1.20 -5.45
C VAL A 73 -2.43 0.09 -4.68
N ALA A 74 -1.09 0.07 -4.71
CA ALA A 74 -0.30 -0.92 -3.97
C ALA A 74 -0.52 -0.81 -2.44
N ILE A 75 -0.60 0.41 -1.90
CA ILE A 75 -0.96 0.67 -0.50
C ILE A 75 -2.36 0.15 -0.20
N GLY A 76 -3.36 0.47 -1.04
CA GLY A 76 -4.73 -0.02 -0.89
C GLY A 76 -4.80 -1.54 -0.86
N ARG A 77 -4.07 -2.23 -1.74
CA ARG A 77 -3.95 -3.69 -1.75
C ARG A 77 -3.37 -4.22 -0.44
N ALA A 78 -2.29 -3.61 0.06
CA ALA A 78 -1.66 -4.03 1.32
C ALA A 78 -2.61 -3.88 2.53
N LEU A 79 -3.45 -2.84 2.53
CA LEU A 79 -4.44 -2.56 3.59
C LEU A 79 -5.72 -3.39 3.49
N MET A 80 -5.92 -4.12 2.40
CA MET A 80 -7.19 -4.80 2.10
C MET A 80 -7.67 -5.70 3.23
N ASN A 81 -6.76 -6.45 3.85
CA ASN A 81 -7.07 -7.39 4.93
C ASN A 81 -6.90 -6.81 6.35
N ARG A 82 -6.89 -5.48 6.52
CA ARG A 82 -6.70 -4.80 7.82
C ARG A 82 -5.46 -5.34 8.57
N PRO A 83 -4.27 -5.30 7.94
CA PRO A 83 -3.09 -5.88 8.56
C PRO A 83 -2.72 -5.13 9.84
N ARG A 84 -2.26 -5.85 10.87
CA ARG A 84 -1.73 -5.20 12.08
C ARG A 84 -0.40 -4.50 11.83
N LEU A 85 0.35 -4.96 10.83
CA LEU A 85 1.66 -4.46 10.44
C LEU A 85 1.71 -4.25 8.93
N LEU A 86 2.11 -3.05 8.51
CA LEU A 86 2.39 -2.71 7.12
C LEU A 86 3.92 -2.63 6.94
N LEU A 87 4.46 -3.46 6.07
CA LEU A 87 5.85 -3.38 5.63
C LEU A 87 5.91 -2.54 4.35
N ALA A 88 6.74 -1.52 4.32
CA ALA A 88 6.92 -0.66 3.16
C ALA A 88 8.39 -0.64 2.74
N ASP A 89 8.67 -1.23 1.59
CA ASP A 89 10.02 -1.32 1.01
C ASP A 89 10.21 -0.19 -0.01
N GLU A 90 11.02 0.82 0.35
CA GLU A 90 11.31 2.04 -0.42
C GLU A 90 10.09 2.61 -1.17
N PRO A 91 9.00 2.97 -0.46
CA PRO A 91 7.71 3.23 -1.10
C PRO A 91 7.66 4.51 -1.97
N THR A 92 8.72 5.31 -1.98
CA THR A 92 8.84 6.54 -2.76
C THR A 92 10.03 6.55 -3.71
N GLY A 93 10.88 5.51 -3.74
CA GLY A 93 12.13 5.53 -4.49
C GLY A 93 11.98 5.66 -6.01
N ASN A 94 10.78 5.40 -6.55
CA ASN A 94 10.46 5.53 -7.98
C ASN A 94 9.61 6.76 -8.31
N LEU A 95 9.49 7.71 -7.38
CA LEU A 95 8.61 8.88 -7.51
C LEU A 95 9.43 10.18 -7.45
N ASP A 96 8.96 11.21 -8.16
CA ASP A 96 9.47 12.56 -7.97
C ASP A 96 9.16 13.06 -6.54
N SER A 97 9.87 14.09 -6.08
CA SER A 97 9.78 14.58 -4.71
C SER A 97 8.38 15.07 -4.32
N VAL A 98 7.63 15.68 -5.25
CA VAL A 98 6.27 16.18 -4.99
C VAL A 98 5.32 15.00 -4.80
N THR A 99 5.35 14.05 -5.74
CA THR A 99 4.53 12.85 -5.66
C THR A 99 4.90 11.98 -4.45
N GLY A 100 6.19 11.82 -4.18
CA GLY A 100 6.72 11.09 -3.03
C GLY A 100 6.24 11.66 -1.70
N ASN A 101 6.28 12.98 -1.51
CA ASN A 101 5.74 13.63 -0.32
C ASN A 101 4.24 13.37 -0.13
N GLY A 102 3.46 13.34 -1.23
CA GLY A 102 2.06 12.95 -1.18
C GLY A 102 1.86 11.52 -0.67
N ILE A 103 2.72 10.59 -1.08
CA ILE A 103 2.71 9.20 -0.59
C ILE A 103 3.10 9.11 0.89
N LEU A 104 4.15 9.82 1.31
CA LEU A 104 4.56 9.81 2.72
C LEU A 104 3.47 10.38 3.63
N LYS A 105 2.73 11.40 3.18
CA LYS A 105 1.57 11.90 3.91
C LYS A 105 0.49 10.84 4.11
N VAL A 106 0.24 9.99 3.12
CA VAL A 106 -0.68 8.84 3.28
C VAL A 106 -0.19 7.91 4.39
N PHE A 107 1.10 7.58 4.44
CA PHE A 107 1.65 6.75 5.52
C PHE A 107 1.55 7.42 6.90
N GLU A 108 1.77 8.73 7.00
CA GLU A 108 1.59 9.50 8.23
C GLU A 108 0.15 9.48 8.72
N ASP A 109 -0.81 9.67 7.82
CA ASP A 109 -2.23 9.64 8.15
C ASP A 109 -2.68 8.24 8.60
N LEU A 110 -2.18 7.19 7.94
CA LEU A 110 -2.40 5.80 8.36
C LEU A 110 -1.80 5.53 9.75
N ASN A 111 -0.58 6.00 10.00
CA ASN A 111 0.08 5.84 11.29
C ASN A 111 -0.69 6.55 12.41
N ARG A 112 -1.15 7.78 12.15
CA ARG A 112 -1.97 8.57 13.07
C ARG A 112 -3.30 7.88 13.38
N ALA A 113 -3.86 7.14 12.41
CA ALA A 113 -5.04 6.31 12.60
C ALA A 113 -4.76 4.96 13.30
N GLY A 114 -3.52 4.70 13.74
CA GLY A 114 -3.14 3.53 14.54
C GLY A 114 -2.54 2.37 13.74
N GLN A 115 -2.25 2.54 12.44
CA GLN A 115 -1.55 1.53 11.65
C GLN A 115 -0.07 1.47 12.06
N THR A 116 0.40 0.28 12.48
CA THR A 116 1.84 0.05 12.64
C THR A 116 2.48 -0.11 11.27
N ILE A 117 3.55 0.65 11.02
CA ILE A 117 4.29 0.68 9.75
C ILE A 117 5.77 0.46 10.06
N VAL A 118 6.41 -0.42 9.30
CA VAL A 118 7.86 -0.55 9.24
C VAL A 118 8.26 -0.22 7.82
N MET A 119 9.04 0.85 7.66
CA MET A 119 9.48 1.35 6.35
C MET A 119 10.99 1.20 6.22
N VAL A 120 11.44 0.73 5.06
CA VAL A 120 12.85 0.73 4.66
C VAL A 120 13.06 1.88 3.67
N THR A 121 14.12 2.65 3.86
CA THR A 121 14.51 3.76 2.99
C THR A 121 16.01 4.03 3.13
N HIS A 122 16.64 4.50 2.06
CA HIS A 122 18.00 5.05 2.07
C HIS A 122 18.03 6.58 2.17
N ASP A 123 16.87 7.25 2.11
CA ASP A 123 16.76 8.71 2.27
C ASP A 123 16.55 9.07 3.74
N GLU A 124 17.58 9.66 4.37
CA GLU A 124 17.55 10.12 5.76
C GLU A 124 16.40 11.08 6.04
N ARG A 125 16.06 11.96 5.08
CA ARG A 125 14.97 12.94 5.24
C ARG A 125 13.61 12.27 5.34
N ILE A 126 13.46 11.06 4.76
CA ILE A 126 12.25 10.25 4.90
C ILE A 126 12.27 9.52 6.23
N ALA A 127 13.42 8.96 6.61
CA ALA A 127 13.59 8.27 7.90
C ALA A 127 13.27 9.19 9.08
N ASP A 128 13.70 10.45 9.04
CA ASP A 128 13.47 11.46 10.07
C ASP A 128 11.99 11.81 10.30
N ARG A 129 11.09 11.41 9.38
CA ARG A 129 9.64 11.57 9.53
C ARG A 129 9.01 10.46 10.38
N ALA A 130 9.76 9.38 10.65
CA ALA A 130 9.30 8.26 11.47
C ALA A 130 9.44 8.55 12.97
N GLN A 131 8.58 7.93 13.78
CA GLN A 131 8.65 8.04 15.25
C GLN A 131 9.87 7.32 15.83
N ARG A 132 10.43 6.36 15.10
CA ARG A 132 11.62 5.60 15.46
C ARG A 132 12.39 5.27 14.20
N VAL A 133 13.70 5.53 14.24
CA VAL A 133 14.66 5.15 13.20
C VAL A 133 15.51 4.02 13.74
N ILE A 134 15.75 3.01 12.91
CA ILE A 134 16.66 1.90 13.22
C ILE A 134 17.69 1.82 12.10
N VAL A 135 18.98 1.77 12.47
CA VAL A 135 20.07 1.64 11.51
C VAL A 135 20.58 0.21 11.51
N LEU A 136 20.57 -0.41 10.32
CA LEU A 136 21.13 -1.72 10.07
C LEU A 136 22.47 -1.59 9.36
N GLU A 137 23.53 -2.16 9.92
CA GLU A 137 24.87 -2.18 9.35
C GLU A 137 25.43 -3.61 9.45
N ASP A 138 25.89 -4.17 8.33
CA ASP A 138 26.42 -5.55 8.26
C ASP A 138 25.50 -6.62 8.91
N GLY A 139 24.19 -6.47 8.72
CA GLY A 139 23.19 -7.38 9.26
C GLY A 139 22.94 -7.25 10.78
N ARG A 140 23.48 -6.20 11.42
CA ARG A 140 23.29 -5.92 12.85
C ARG A 140 22.63 -4.57 13.07
N ILE A 141 21.78 -4.49 14.09
CA ILE A 141 21.19 -3.22 14.53
C ILE A 141 22.25 -2.45 15.31
N ARG A 142 22.52 -1.20 14.92
CA ARG A 142 23.45 -0.31 15.64
C ARG A 142 22.75 0.66 16.60
N ALA A 143 21.58 1.16 16.23
CA ALA A 143 20.75 2.06 17.01
C ALA A 143 19.29 1.91 16.56
#